data_AF-A0A1X7EQY8-F1
#
_entry.id   AF-A0A1X7EQY8-F1
#
_cell.length_a   1.000
_cell.length_b   1.000
_cell.length_c   1.000
_cell.angle_alpha   90.00
_cell.angle_beta   90.00
_cell.angle_gamma   90.00
#
_symmetry.space_group_name_H-M   'P 1'
#
loop_
_entity.id
_entity.type
_entity.pdbx_description
1 polymer ?
#
loop_
_entity_poly.entity_id
_entity_poly.type
_entity_poly.pdbx_seq_one_letter_code
_entity_poly.pdbx_strand_id
1 'polypeptide(L)'
;MNNVVMYSTQVCPYCQMAERLLKSRGVQHIEKIFVDKEPQRREEMMQRTGRRTVPQVFIGETHVGGYDDLSALDRAGGLLPLLEAA
;
A
#
# COMPACT_ATOMS: atom_id res chain seq x y z
N MET A 1 16.02 3.05 1.03
CA MET A 1 15.08 4.04 0.43
C MET A 1 13.78 3.30 0.41
N ASN A 2 12.90 3.56 1.37
CA ASN A 2 11.76 2.70 1.64
C ASN A 2 10.84 2.72 0.43
N ASN A 3 10.92 1.69 -0.40
CA ASN A 3 10.14 1.63 -1.64
C ASN A 3 8.72 1.21 -1.30
N VAL A 4 7.80 2.19 -1.22
CA VAL A 4 6.41 1.93 -0.89
C VAL A 4 5.56 2.10 -2.14
N VAL A 5 4.91 1.01 -2.55
CA VAL A 5 4.00 0.99 -3.71
C VAL A 5 2.59 0.73 -3.21
N MET A 6 1.63 1.52 -3.69
CA MET A 6 0.23 1.37 -3.34
C MET A 6 -0.64 1.36 -4.61
N TYR A 7 -1.29 0.23 -4.87
CA TYR A 7 -2.39 0.20 -5.82
C TYR A 7 -3.57 0.95 -5.23
N SER A 8 -4.08 1.92 -5.98
CA SER A 8 -5.10 2.88 -5.57
C SER A 8 -6.09 3.10 -6.70
N THR A 9 -7.21 3.74 -6.39
CA THR A 9 -8.04 4.42 -7.40
C THR A 9 -8.00 5.93 -7.19
N GLN A 10 -8.50 6.71 -8.14
CA GLN A 10 -8.54 8.18 -8.05
C GLN A 10 -9.40 8.65 -6.88
N VAL A 11 -10.51 7.96 -6.62
CA VAL A 11 -11.43 8.26 -5.51
C VAL A 11 -11.55 7.04 -4.61
N CYS A 12 -10.73 6.99 -3.56
CA CYS A 12 -10.82 5.98 -2.52
C CYS A 12 -10.43 6.56 -1.15
N PRO A 13 -11.36 6.59 -0.16
CA PRO A 13 -11.05 7.10 1.18
C PRO A 13 -10.01 6.22 1.89
N TYR A 14 -10.08 4.90 1.75
CA TYR A 14 -9.12 3.98 2.36
C TYR A 14 -7.69 4.14 1.82
N CYS A 15 -7.53 4.46 0.53
CA CYS A 15 -6.21 4.78 -0.04
C CYS A 15 -5.63 6.06 0.57
N GLN A 16 -6.46 7.08 0.79
CA GLN A 16 -6.02 8.31 1.47
C GLN A 16 -5.65 8.06 2.93
N MET A 17 -6.38 7.19 3.62
CA MET A 17 -6.07 6.80 5.00
C MET A 17 -4.76 6.02 5.08
N ALA A 18 -4.53 5.07 4.17
CA ALA A 18 -3.26 4.34 4.06
C ALA A 18 -2.08 5.29 3.80
N GLU A 19 -2.24 6.22 2.85
CA GLU A 19 -1.24 7.22 2.53
C GLU A 19 -0.88 8.10 3.73
N ARG A 20 -1.89 8.59 4.46
CA ARG A 20 -1.69 9.39 5.68
C ARG A 20 -0.96 8.60 6.75
N LEU A 21 -1.32 7.33 6.94
CA LEU A 21 -0.68 6.47 7.92
C LEU A 21 0.81 6.28 7.59
N LEU A 22 1.13 5.91 6.35
CA LEU A 22 2.52 5.76 5.89
C LEU A 22 3.32 7.07 6.04
N LYS A 23 2.75 8.20 5.64
CA LYS A 23 3.38 9.52 5.82
C LYS A 23 3.63 9.87 7.28
N SER A 24 2.68 9.54 8.18
CA SER A 24 2.86 9.76 9.62
C SER A 24 4.02 8.96 10.21
N ARG A 25 4.41 7.87 9.55
CA ARG A 25 5.55 7.01 9.93
C ARG A 25 6.84 7.33 9.18
N GLY A 26 6.90 8.49 8.51
CA GLY A 26 8.12 9.01 7.88
C GLY A 26 8.31 8.62 6.41
N VAL A 27 7.34 7.94 5.79
CA VAL A 27 7.40 7.63 4.36
C VAL A 27 7.21 8.91 3.53
N GLN A 28 8.27 9.33 2.84
CA GLN A 28 8.25 10.57 2.04
C GLN A 28 7.71 10.36 0.62
N HIS A 29 7.95 9.18 0.05
CA HIS A 29 7.53 8.85 -1.31
C HIS A 29 6.69 7.57 -1.30
N ILE A 30 5.53 7.63 -1.94
CA ILE A 30 4.62 6.50 -2.13
C ILE A 30 4.27 6.47 -3.60
N GLU A 31 4.69 5.41 -4.30
CA GLU A 31 4.32 5.19 -5.69
C GLU A 31 2.86 4.74 -5.74
N LYS A 32 2.00 5.51 -6.41
CA LYS A 32 0.56 5.20 -6.52
C LYS A 32 0.26 4.67 -7.92
N ILE A 33 -0.17 3.43 -7.99
CA ILE A 33 -0.61 2.79 -9.24
C ILE A 33 -2.13 2.86 -9.31
N PHE A 34 -2.67 3.61 -10.28
CA PHE A 34 -4.10 3.86 -10.42
C PHE A 34 -4.78 2.79 -11.29
N VAL A 35 -5.36 1.78 -10.64
CA VAL A 35 -5.97 0.61 -11.32
C VAL A 35 -7.31 0.93 -12.01
N ASP A 36 -7.92 2.07 -11.70
CA ASP A 36 -9.13 2.59 -12.35
C ASP A 36 -8.86 3.25 -13.70
N LYS A 37 -7.62 3.73 -13.91
CA LYS A 37 -7.20 4.31 -15.20
C LYS A 37 -6.65 3.28 -16.17
N GLU A 38 -6.01 2.24 -15.64
CA GLU A 38 -5.31 1.23 -16.41
C GLU A 38 -5.82 -0.18 -16.04
N PRO A 39 -6.72 -0.78 -16.83
CA PRO A 39 -7.26 -2.12 -16.56
C PRO A 39 -6.18 -3.19 -16.41
N GLN A 40 -5.07 -3.07 -17.14
CA GLN A 40 -3.92 -3.98 -17.06
C GLN A 40 -3.26 -3.94 -15.66
N ARG A 41 -3.20 -2.78 -15.01
CA ARG A 41 -2.67 -2.64 -13.65
C ARG A 41 -3.56 -3.32 -12.61
N ARG A 42 -4.87 -3.38 -12.88
CA ARG A 42 -5.81 -4.14 -12.03
C ARG A 42 -5.53 -5.64 -12.12
N GLU A 43 -5.29 -6.15 -13.31
CA GLU A 43 -4.93 -7.57 -13.51
C GLU A 43 -3.59 -7.89 -12.84
N GLU A 44 -2.58 -7.04 -13.00
CA GLU A 44 -1.29 -7.15 -12.32
C GLU A 44 -1.46 -7.18 -10.80
N MET A 45 -2.23 -6.25 -10.24
CA MET A 45 -2.55 -6.21 -8.81
C MET A 45 -3.19 -7.52 -8.35
N MET A 46 -4.20 -8.02 -9.09
CA MET A 46 -4.88 -9.27 -8.74
C MET A 46 -3.93 -10.47 -8.80
N GLN A 47 -3.03 -10.53 -9.79
CA GLN A 47 -2.04 -11.61 -9.90
C GLN A 47 -1.03 -11.56 -8.76
N ARG A 48 -0.55 -10.37 -8.40
CA ARG A 48 0.46 -10.19 -7.34
C ARG A 48 -0.09 -10.37 -5.93
N THR A 49 -1.34 -9.99 -5.71
CA THR A 49 -1.92 -9.91 -4.35
C THR A 49 -2.98 -10.98 -4.07
N GLY A 50 -3.55 -11.61 -5.11
CA GLY A 50 -4.76 -12.42 -5.00
C GLY A 50 -6.01 -11.63 -4.61
N ARG A 51 -5.92 -10.30 -4.44
CA ARG A 51 -7.00 -9.43 -3.96
C ARG A 51 -7.53 -8.56 -5.08
N ARG A 52 -8.83 -8.26 -5.03
CA ARG A 52 -9.53 -7.44 -6.04
C ARG A 52 -9.81 -6.01 -5.59
N THR A 53 -9.56 -5.70 -4.33
CA THR A 53 -9.90 -4.43 -3.68
C THR A 53 -8.68 -3.55 -3.52
N VAL A 54 -8.87 -2.24 -3.56
CA VAL A 54 -7.86 -1.24 -3.18
C VAL A 54 -8.14 -0.73 -1.75
N PRO A 55 -7.13 -0.20 -1.03
CA PRO A 55 -5.71 -0.17 -1.40
C PRO A 55 -5.06 -1.55 -1.36
N GLN A 56 -3.97 -1.75 -2.12
CA GLN A 56 -3.01 -2.84 -1.89
C GLN A 56 -1.62 -2.23 -1.75
N VAL A 57 -1.01 -2.41 -0.59
CA VAL A 57 0.26 -1.80 -0.21
C VAL A 57 1.38 -2.83 -0.22
N PHE A 58 2.50 -2.45 -0.83
CA PHE A 58 3.78 -3.14 -0.81
C PHE A 58 4.83 -2.24 -0.15
N ILE A 59 5.68 -2.84 0.67
CA ILE A 59 6.86 -2.20 1.27
C ILE A 59 8.06 -3.06 0.91
N GLY A 60 8.93 -2.53 0.05
CA GLY A 60 9.94 -3.32 -0.65
C GLY A 60 9.26 -4.43 -1.46
N GLU A 61 9.64 -5.69 -1.19
CA GLU A 61 9.04 -6.87 -1.81
C GLU A 61 7.84 -7.43 -1.00
N THR A 62 7.61 -6.92 0.21
CA THR A 62 6.59 -7.46 1.12
C THR A 62 5.22 -6.91 0.77
N HIS A 63 4.27 -7.80 0.45
CA HIS A 63 2.86 -7.46 0.34
C HIS A 63 2.24 -7.33 1.73
N VAL A 64 1.87 -6.11 2.12
CA VAL A 64 1.23 -5.84 3.42
C VAL A 64 -0.26 -6.10 3.37
N GLY A 65 -0.91 -5.78 2.24
CA GLY A 65 -2.36 -5.95 2.07
C GLY A 65 -3.10 -4.61 1.96
N GLY A 66 -4.32 -4.59 2.47
CA GLY A 66 -5.19 -3.41 2.46
C GLY A 66 -4.94 -2.45 3.60
N TYR A 67 -5.85 -1.48 3.78
CA TYR A 67 -5.74 -0.51 4.86
C TYR A 67 -5.85 -1.17 6.24
N ASP A 68 -6.73 -2.16 6.39
CA ASP A 68 -6.92 -2.86 7.67
C ASP A 68 -5.66 -3.66 8.06
N ASP A 69 -5.06 -4.37 7.10
CA ASP A 69 -3.81 -5.11 7.33
C ASP A 69 -2.67 -4.15 7.69
N LEU A 70 -2.55 -3.03 6.96
CA LEU A 70 -1.56 -2.00 7.23
C LEU A 70 -1.76 -1.38 8.62
N SER A 71 -2.99 -1.04 9.00
CA SER A 71 -3.29 -0.44 10.30
C SER A 71 -3.09 -1.44 11.43
N ALA A 72 -3.40 -2.73 11.22
CA ALA A 72 -3.15 -3.78 12.20
C ALA A 72 -1.64 -3.98 12.42
N LEU A 73 -0.85 -4.06 11.34
CA LEU A 73 0.61 -4.17 11.40
C LEU A 73 1.22 -2.98 12.14
N ASP A 74 0.71 -1.78 11.86
CA ASP A 74 1.15 -0.55 12.49
C ASP A 74 0.88 -0.52 14.00
N ARG A 75 -0.32 -0.92 14.42
CA ARG A 75 -0.70 -1.04 15.83
C ARG A 75 0.08 -2.12 16.56
N ALA A 76 0.46 -3.18 15.86
CA ALA A 76 1.33 -4.23 16.38
C ALA A 76 2.80 -3.80 16.48
N GLY A 77 3.16 -2.60 16.01
CA GLY A 77 4.53 -2.10 16.01
C GLY A 77 5.42 -2.67 14.91
N GLY A 78 4.87 -3.46 13.98
CA GLY A 78 5.63 -4.11 12.91
C GLY A 78 5.87 -3.24 11.67
N LEU A 79 5.15 -2.13 11.52
CA LEU A 79 5.26 -1.28 10.33
C LEU A 79 6.60 -0.53 10.24
N LEU A 80 7.08 0.04 11.36
CA LEU A 80 8.35 0.77 11.37
C LEU A 80 9.55 -0.13 11.07
N PRO A 81 9.71 -1.30 11.71
CA PRO A 81 10.79 -2.23 11.35
C PRO A 81 10.75 -2.66 9.89
N LEU A 82 9.55 -2.91 9.34
CA LEU A 82 9.40 -3.28 7.94
C LEU A 82 9.82 -2.15 6.99
N LEU A 83 9.50 -0.91 7.35
CA LEU A 83 9.92 0.27 6.59
C LEU A 83 11.44 0.47 6.64
N GLU A 84 12.08 0.26 7.79
CA GLU A 84 13.53 0.38 7.95
C GLU A 84 14.32 -0.72 7.24
N ALA A 85 13.74 -1.92 7.12
CA ALA A 85 14.34 -3.04 6.42
C ALA A 85 14.26 -2.95 4.88
N ALA A 86 13.48 -2.00 4.33
CA ALA A 86 13.20 -1.84 2.90
C ALA A 86 14.01 -0.70 2.24
#